data_AF-A0A2W5QG95-F1
#
_entry.id   AF-A0A2W5QG95-F1
#
_cell.length_a   1.000
_cell.length_b   1.000
_cell.length_c   1.000
_cell.angle_alpha   90.00
_cell.angle_beta   90.00
_cell.angle_gamma   90.00
#
_symmetry.space_group_name_H-M   'P 1'
#
loop_
_entity.id
_entity.type
_entity.pdbx_description
1 polymer ?
#
loop_
_entity_poly.entity_id
_entity_poly.type
_entity_poly.pdbx_seq_one_letter_code
_entity_poly.pdbx_strand_id
1 'polypeptide(L)'
;MTSAAPGAALLDVKRIQAISLDLDDTLWPVWPTIERAERVLHGWLQSHAPRTADLVTDPKVLRELREATAKERSDLAHDLSALRRESIRGALRRAGDDEALADPAFEVFFAERQRVTLYDDALPALRWLSERYPLV
;
A
#
# COMPACT_ATOMS: atom_id res chain seq x y z
N MET A 1 -21.64 32.34 35.01
CA MET A 1 -21.58 30.87 35.05
C MET A 1 -20.71 30.43 33.88
N THR A 2 -19.42 30.28 34.13
CA THR A 2 -18.43 29.93 33.10
C THR A 2 -18.32 28.41 33.07
N SER A 3 -18.90 27.79 32.04
CA SER A 3 -18.76 26.35 31.79
C SER A 3 -17.33 26.09 31.32
N ALA A 4 -16.52 25.41 32.13
CA ALA A 4 -15.23 24.91 31.72
C ALA A 4 -15.44 23.73 30.75
N ALA A 5 -14.74 23.76 29.62
CA ALA A 5 -14.71 22.63 28.68
C ALA A 5 -14.27 21.36 29.44
N PRO A 6 -14.87 20.19 29.17
CA PRO A 6 -14.44 18.95 29.81
C PRO A 6 -12.98 18.70 29.43
N GLY A 7 -12.10 18.75 30.43
CA GLY A 7 -10.69 18.40 30.27
C GLY A 7 -10.61 16.99 29.69
N ALA A 8 -9.85 16.82 28.62
CA ALA A 8 -9.58 15.50 28.05
C ALA A 8 -9.22 14.54 29.19
N ALA A 9 -10.02 13.49 29.37
CA ALA A 9 -9.78 12.53 30.43
C ALA A 9 -8.36 11.96 30.26
N LEU A 10 -7.53 12.12 31.29
CA LEU A 10 -6.19 11.55 31.32
C LEU A 10 -6.30 10.03 31.11
N LEU A 11 -5.50 9.50 30.18
CA LEU A 11 -5.45 8.08 29.87
C LEU A 11 -5.01 7.28 31.11
N ASP A 12 -5.87 6.41 31.63
CA ASP A 12 -5.50 5.47 32.69
C ASP A 12 -4.69 4.31 32.09
N VAL A 13 -3.38 4.50 32.02
CA VAL A 13 -2.43 3.56 31.42
C VAL A 13 -2.47 2.16 32.05
N LYS A 14 -2.99 2.02 33.28
CA LYS A 14 -3.16 0.72 33.95
C LYS A 14 -4.26 -0.14 33.33
N ARG A 15 -5.16 0.45 32.55
CA ARG A 15 -6.26 -0.27 31.86
C ARG A 15 -5.90 -0.70 30.43
N ILE A 16 -4.75 -0.26 29.90
CA ILE A 16 -4.31 -0.61 28.55
C ILE A 16 -3.86 -2.07 28.55
N GLN A 17 -4.50 -2.90 27.73
CA GLN A 17 -4.21 -4.33 27.64
C GLN A 17 -3.42 -4.70 26.38
N ALA A 18 -3.44 -3.87 25.34
CA ALA A 18 -2.69 -4.04 24.10
C ALA A 18 -2.59 -2.71 23.36
N ILE A 19 -1.65 -2.62 22.42
CA ILE A 19 -1.50 -1.49 21.50
C ILE A 19 -1.54 -2.06 20.08
N SER A 20 -2.45 -1.55 19.25
CA SER A 20 -2.42 -1.81 17.82
C SER A 20 -1.77 -0.63 17.10
N LEU A 21 -0.91 -0.90 16.14
CA LEU A 21 -0.22 0.12 15.37
C LEU A 21 -0.56 -0.05 13.90
N ASP A 22 -0.92 1.05 13.26
CA ASP A 22 -0.86 1.10 11.80
C ASP A 22 0.60 1.04 11.33
N LEU A 23 0.79 0.76 10.05
CA LEU A 23 2.11 0.56 9.44
C LEU A 23 2.52 1.76 8.60
N ASP A 24 1.77 2.02 7.53
CA ASP A 24 2.08 3.05 6.55
C ASP A 24 1.94 4.45 7.16
N ASP A 25 2.95 5.29 6.96
CA ASP A 25 3.07 6.62 7.57
C ASP A 25 3.03 6.62 9.12
N THR A 26 3.12 5.45 9.74
CA THR A 26 3.28 5.27 11.20
C THR A 26 4.68 4.75 11.54
N LEU A 27 5.10 3.63 10.94
CA LEU A 27 6.41 3.02 11.17
C LEU A 27 7.43 3.35 10.07
N TRP A 28 6.97 3.76 8.89
CA TRP A 28 7.78 4.18 7.75
C TRP A 28 7.00 5.13 6.83
N PRO A 29 7.66 5.98 6.04
CA PRO A 29 6.98 6.76 5.01
C PRO A 29 6.53 5.86 3.85
N VAL A 30 5.25 5.92 3.48
CA VAL A 30 4.68 4.99 2.48
C VAL A 30 5.13 5.30 1.04
N TRP A 31 5.18 6.58 0.68
CA TRP A 31 5.36 7.02 -0.70
C TRP A 31 6.69 6.60 -1.32
N PRO A 32 7.86 6.74 -0.66
CA PRO A 32 9.12 6.29 -1.23
C PRO A 32 9.12 4.80 -1.56
N THR A 33 8.40 3.99 -0.77
CA THR A 33 8.29 2.54 -0.99
C THR A 33 7.38 2.22 -2.16
N ILE A 34 6.24 2.92 -2.29
CA ILE A 34 5.38 2.83 -3.48
C ILE A 34 6.15 3.22 -4.74
N GLU A 35 6.84 4.35 -4.75
CA GLU A 35 7.58 4.84 -5.92
C GLU A 35 8.66 3.86 -6.39
N ARG A 36 9.37 3.20 -5.46
CA ARG A 36 10.31 2.13 -5.82
C ARG A 36 9.60 0.95 -6.44
N ALA A 37 8.51 0.49 -5.84
CA ALA A 37 7.73 -0.65 -6.35
C ALA A 37 7.15 -0.39 -7.74
N GLU A 38 6.62 0.81 -8.00
CA GLU A 38 6.12 1.22 -9.32
C GLU A 38 7.25 1.24 -10.37
N ARG A 39 8.44 1.72 -10.01
CA ARG A 39 9.61 1.69 -10.92
C ARG A 39 10.06 0.27 -11.24
N VAL A 40 10.09 -0.62 -10.25
CA VAL A 40 10.43 -2.04 -10.45
C VAL A 40 9.40 -2.72 -11.35
N LEU A 41 8.10 -2.49 -11.11
CA LEU A 41 7.03 -2.97 -11.95
C LEU A 41 7.17 -2.48 -13.40
N HIS A 42 7.37 -1.18 -13.59
CA HIS A 42 7.54 -0.61 -14.93
C HIS A 42 8.76 -1.19 -15.65
N GLY A 43 9.91 -1.31 -14.97
CA GLY A 43 11.11 -1.94 -15.54
C GLY A 43 10.89 -3.41 -15.92
N TRP A 44 10.12 -4.14 -15.13
CA TRP A 44 9.73 -5.52 -15.46
C TRP A 44 8.83 -5.56 -16.70
N LEU A 45 7.83 -4.68 -16.79
CA LEU A 45 6.93 -4.58 -17.93
C LEU A 45 7.67 -4.21 -19.23
N GLN A 46 8.68 -3.34 -19.18
CA GLN A 46 9.49 -3.01 -20.36
C GLN A 46 10.12 -4.25 -21.01
N SER A 47 10.44 -5.28 -20.24
CA SER A 47 11.07 -6.50 -20.74
C SER A 47 10.07 -7.59 -21.16
N HIS A 48 8.87 -7.62 -20.57
CA HIS A 48 7.91 -8.73 -20.73
C HIS A 48 6.60 -8.34 -21.41
N ALA A 49 6.20 -7.07 -21.31
CA ALA A 49 4.94 -6.51 -21.82
C ALA A 49 5.15 -5.05 -22.28
N PRO A 50 5.97 -4.82 -23.32
CA PRO A 50 6.40 -3.47 -23.70
C PRO A 50 5.25 -2.56 -24.12
N ARG A 51 4.17 -3.11 -24.70
CA ARG A 51 2.99 -2.30 -25.09
C ARG A 51 2.30 -1.76 -23.85
N THR A 52 2.22 -2.57 -22.80
CA THR A 52 1.69 -2.18 -21.49
C THR A 52 2.61 -1.17 -20.82
N ALA A 53 3.93 -1.38 -20.86
CA ALA A 53 4.90 -0.44 -20.30
C ALA A 53 4.73 0.96 -20.90
N ASP A 54 4.61 1.07 -22.23
CA ASP A 54 4.37 2.34 -22.92
C ASP A 54 3.00 2.92 -22.56
N LEU A 55 1.95 2.10 -22.54
CA LEU A 55 0.57 2.51 -22.25
C LEU A 55 0.42 3.15 -20.87
N VAL A 56 1.07 2.60 -19.84
CA VAL A 56 0.93 3.05 -18.45
C VAL A 56 1.75 4.30 -18.11
N THR A 57 2.46 4.88 -19.08
CA THR A 57 3.13 6.18 -18.90
C THR A 57 2.17 7.37 -18.99
N ASP A 58 0.99 7.20 -19.62
CA ASP A 58 -0.03 8.25 -19.73
C ASP A 58 -0.86 8.34 -18.43
N PRO A 59 -0.82 9.47 -17.69
CA PRO A 59 -1.60 9.66 -16.48
C PRO A 59 -3.11 9.52 -16.69
N LYS A 60 -3.62 9.85 -17.88
CA LYS A 60 -5.03 9.69 -18.22
C LYS A 60 -5.40 8.21 -18.28
N VAL A 61 -4.55 7.39 -18.91
CA VAL A 61 -4.77 5.94 -19.00
C VAL A 61 -4.71 5.29 -17.61
N LEU A 62 -3.75 5.69 -16.77
CA LEU A 62 -3.69 5.22 -15.38
C LEU A 62 -4.96 5.53 -14.59
N ARG A 63 -5.50 6.74 -14.74
CA ARG A 63 -6.77 7.13 -14.11
C ARG A 63 -7.94 6.28 -14.62
N GLU A 64 -8.07 6.13 -15.93
CA GLU A 64 -9.14 5.32 -16.54
C GLU A 64 -9.07 3.85 -16.10
N LEU A 65 -7.87 3.26 -16.04
CA LEU A 65 -7.67 1.90 -15.53
C LEU A 65 -8.10 1.77 -14.08
N ARG A 66 -7.73 2.74 -13.22
CA ARG A 66 -8.12 2.74 -11.81
C ARG A 66 -9.64 2.84 -11.64
N GLU A 67 -10.29 3.73 -12.39
CA GLU A 67 -11.75 3.88 -12.37
C GLU A 67 -12.46 2.62 -12.86
N ALA A 68 -11.97 2.00 -13.95
CA ALA A 68 -12.50 0.75 -14.47
C ALA A 68 -12.36 -0.39 -13.46
N THR A 69 -11.17 -0.60 -12.89
CA THR A 69 -10.95 -1.63 -11.87
C THR A 69 -11.83 -1.43 -10.64
N ALA A 70 -11.95 -0.19 -10.13
CA ALA A 70 -12.81 0.09 -8.97
C ALA A 70 -14.29 -0.18 -9.25
N LYS A 71 -14.76 0.07 -10.48
CA LYS A 71 -16.14 -0.19 -10.89
C LYS A 71 -16.41 -1.68 -11.11
N GLU A 72 -15.50 -2.36 -11.79
CA GLU A 72 -15.65 -3.78 -12.16
C GLU A 72 -15.42 -4.72 -10.97
N ARG A 73 -14.51 -4.35 -10.07
CA ARG A 73 -14.07 -5.17 -8.94
C ARG A 73 -14.36 -4.54 -7.58
N SER A 74 -15.56 -3.99 -7.43
CA SER A 74 -16.02 -3.43 -6.14
C SER A 74 -16.06 -4.48 -5.02
N ASP A 75 -16.17 -5.77 -5.39
CA ASP A 75 -16.01 -6.93 -4.50
C ASP A 75 -14.64 -6.99 -3.81
N LEU A 76 -13.61 -6.38 -4.41
CA LEU A 76 -12.23 -6.38 -3.91
C LEU A 76 -11.86 -5.10 -3.14
N ALA A 77 -12.80 -4.22 -2.82
CA ALA A 77 -12.51 -2.92 -2.18
C ALA A 77 -11.64 -3.03 -0.91
N HIS A 78 -11.71 -4.16 -0.20
CA HIS A 78 -10.94 -4.44 1.02
C HIS A 78 -9.65 -5.23 0.77
N ASP A 79 -9.39 -5.68 -0.47
CA ASP A 79 -8.20 -6.44 -0.85
C ASP A 79 -7.38 -5.64 -1.87
N LEU A 80 -6.51 -4.77 -1.36
CA LEU A 80 -5.66 -3.91 -2.17
C LEU A 80 -4.68 -4.70 -3.05
N SER A 81 -4.27 -5.90 -2.61
CA SER A 81 -3.39 -6.78 -3.37
C SER A 81 -4.13 -7.33 -4.60
N ALA A 82 -5.34 -7.84 -4.40
CA ALA A 82 -6.18 -8.32 -5.50
C ALA A 82 -6.54 -7.17 -6.46
N LEU A 83 -6.90 -5.98 -5.94
CA LEU A 83 -7.16 -4.80 -6.79
C LEU A 83 -5.94 -4.41 -7.63
N ARG A 84 -4.75 -4.43 -7.05
CA ARG A 84 -3.51 -4.12 -7.78
C ARG A 84 -3.26 -5.13 -8.89
N ARG A 85 -3.40 -6.42 -8.62
CA ARG A 85 -3.27 -7.50 -9.61
C ARG A 85 -4.26 -7.35 -10.76
N GLU A 86 -5.52 -7.05 -10.45
CA GLU A 86 -6.56 -6.83 -11.47
C GLU A 86 -6.34 -5.55 -12.27
N SER A 87 -5.80 -4.51 -11.66
CA SER A 87 -5.39 -3.29 -12.37
C SER A 87 -4.29 -3.59 -13.39
N ILE A 88 -3.28 -4.38 -13.02
CA ILE A 88 -2.23 -4.84 -13.94
C ILE A 88 -2.84 -5.68 -15.07
N ARG A 89 -3.72 -6.63 -14.75
CA ARG A 89 -4.42 -7.47 -15.73
C ARG A 89 -5.23 -6.63 -16.74
N GLY A 90 -5.95 -5.62 -16.26
CA GLY A 90 -6.68 -4.68 -17.09
C GLY A 90 -5.77 -3.87 -18.02
N ALA A 91 -4.59 -3.44 -17.53
CA ALA A 91 -3.59 -2.74 -18.35
C ALA A 91 -3.04 -3.63 -19.47
N LEU A 92 -2.67 -4.89 -19.14
CA LEU A 92 -2.21 -5.90 -20.10
C LEU A 92 -3.25 -6.14 -21.21
N ARG A 93 -4.50 -6.39 -20.82
CA ARG A 93 -5.63 -6.58 -21.76
C ARG A 93 -5.80 -5.38 -22.67
N ARG A 94 -5.76 -4.17 -22.12
CA ARG A 94 -5.95 -2.92 -22.89
C ARG A 94 -4.82 -2.68 -23.88
N ALA A 95 -3.58 -3.02 -23.52
CA ALA A 95 -2.42 -2.89 -24.39
C ALA A 95 -2.36 -3.99 -25.46
N GLY A 96 -3.05 -5.13 -25.23
CA GLY A 96 -3.00 -6.33 -26.05
C GLY A 96 -1.82 -7.24 -25.74
N ASP A 97 -1.23 -7.13 -24.55
CA ASP A 97 -0.21 -8.05 -24.04
C ASP A 97 -0.87 -9.22 -23.27
N ASP A 98 -0.11 -10.27 -22.98
CA ASP A 98 -0.60 -11.47 -22.31
C ASP A 98 -1.06 -11.19 -20.86
N GLU A 99 -2.35 -11.39 -20.59
CA GLU A 99 -2.94 -11.22 -19.26
C GLU A 99 -2.38 -12.20 -18.21
N ALA A 100 -1.78 -13.32 -18.63
CA ALA A 100 -1.12 -14.27 -17.72
C ALA A 100 0.10 -13.65 -17.01
N LEU A 101 0.63 -12.53 -17.52
CA LEU A 101 1.73 -11.79 -16.91
C LEU A 101 1.32 -10.97 -15.68
N ALA A 102 0.02 -10.88 -15.37
CA ALA A 102 -0.46 -10.07 -14.25
C ALA A 102 0.07 -10.54 -12.88
N ASP A 103 0.12 -11.86 -12.67
CA ASP A 103 0.61 -12.44 -11.41
C ASP A 103 2.12 -12.23 -11.23
N PRO A 104 3.00 -12.59 -12.19
CA PRO A 104 4.43 -12.34 -12.02
C PRO A 104 4.78 -10.84 -11.96
N ALA A 105 4.05 -9.98 -12.68
CA ALA A 105 4.18 -8.53 -12.56
C ALA A 105 3.78 -8.03 -11.16
N PHE A 106 2.69 -8.56 -10.61
CA PHE A 106 2.27 -8.23 -9.24
C PHE A 106 3.31 -8.68 -8.21
N GLU A 107 3.89 -9.88 -8.35
CA GLU A 107 4.88 -10.38 -7.39
C GLU A 107 6.14 -9.51 -7.34
N VAL A 108 6.64 -9.00 -8.48
CA VAL A 108 7.80 -8.08 -8.47
C VAL A 108 7.48 -6.74 -7.81
N PHE A 109 6.27 -6.20 -8.05
CA PHE A 109 5.79 -5.00 -7.36
C PHE A 109 5.67 -5.25 -5.85
N PHE A 110 5.03 -6.35 -5.47
CA PHE A 110 4.72 -6.67 -4.08
C PHE A 110 6.00 -6.92 -3.28
N ALA A 111 6.95 -7.66 -3.85
CA ALA A 111 8.25 -7.90 -3.22
C ALA A 111 9.00 -6.59 -2.93
N GLU A 112 9.06 -5.65 -3.89
CA GLU A 112 9.69 -4.35 -3.65
C GLU A 112 8.89 -3.50 -2.66
N ARG A 113 7.55 -3.59 -2.67
CA ARG A 113 6.70 -2.88 -1.71
C ARG A 113 6.92 -3.33 -0.26
N GLN A 114 7.32 -4.57 -0.03
CA GLN A 114 7.67 -5.05 1.31
C GLN A 114 9.05 -4.56 1.80
N ARG A 115 9.85 -3.91 0.94
CA ARG A 115 11.18 -3.38 1.30
C ARG A 115 11.06 -1.96 1.82
N VAL A 116 10.68 -1.85 3.09
CA VAL A 116 10.46 -0.57 3.78
C VAL A 116 11.72 -0.07 4.49
N THR A 117 11.79 1.24 4.67
CA THR A 117 12.80 1.89 5.52
C THR A 117 12.07 2.51 6.71
N LEU A 118 12.31 1.99 7.91
CA LEU A 118 11.68 2.47 9.14
C LEU A 118 12.12 3.90 9.46
N TYR A 119 11.27 4.64 10.19
CA TYR A 119 11.74 5.82 10.93
C TYR A 119 12.78 5.40 11.97
N ASP A 120 13.73 6.30 12.25
CA ASP A 120 14.86 6.02 13.16
C ASP A 120 14.41 5.61 14.57
N ASP A 121 13.26 6.12 15.02
CA ASP A 121 12.67 5.88 16.33
C ASP A 121 11.65 4.74 16.35
N ALA A 122 11.20 4.23 15.20
CA ALA A 122 10.19 3.18 15.13
C ALA A 122 10.65 1.90 15.84
N LEU A 123 11.84 1.38 15.50
CA LEU A 123 12.33 0.14 16.11
C LEU A 123 12.65 0.30 17.61
N PRO A 124 13.32 1.38 18.08
CA PRO A 124 13.45 1.66 19.51
C PRO A 124 12.10 1.73 20.25
N ALA A 125 11.11 2.42 19.68
CA ALA A 125 9.79 2.57 20.28
C ALA A 125 9.06 1.22 20.37
N LEU A 126 9.07 0.42 19.30
CA LEU A 126 8.46 -0.91 19.29
C LEU A 126 9.08 -1.82 20.35
N ARG A 127 10.41 -1.81 20.50
CA ARG A 127 11.08 -2.58 21.57
C ARG A 127 10.60 -2.13 22.94
N TRP A 128 10.61 -0.83 23.20
CA TRP A 128 10.16 -0.27 24.47
C TRP A 128 8.69 -0.59 24.77
N LEU A 129 7.81 -0.49 23.77
CA LEU A 129 6.39 -0.81 23.93
C LEU A 129 6.16 -2.30 24.17
N SER A 130 6.87 -3.17 23.45
CA SER A 130 6.70 -4.64 23.53
C SER A 130 7.11 -5.24 24.87
N GLU A 131 7.99 -4.57 25.63
CA GLU A 131 8.32 -4.95 27.01
C GLU A 131 7.15 -4.75 28.00
N ARG A 132 6.15 -3.94 27.62
CA ARG A 132 5.08 -3.46 28.51
C ARG A 132 3.69 -3.89 28.06
N TYR A 133 3.48 -4.00 26.75
CA TYR A 133 2.19 -4.28 26.15
C TYR A 133 2.33 -5.29 25.00
N PRO A 134 1.36 -6.20 24.83
CA PRO A 134 1.17 -6.88 23.55
C PRO A 134 0.99 -5.87 22.43
N LEU A 135 1.78 -6.02 21.35
CA LEU A 135 1.66 -5.22 20.13
C LEU A 135 1.03 -6.07 19.03
N VAL A 136 0.13 -5.46 18.26
CA VAL A 136 -0.58 -6.08 17.13
C VAL A 136 -0.49 -5.18 15.90
#